data_AF-A0A1I1G711-F1
#
_entry.id   AF-A0A1I1G711-F1
#
_cell.length_a   1.000
_cell.length_b   1.000
_cell.length_c   1.000
_cell.angle_alpha   90.00
_cell.angle_beta   90.00
_cell.angle_gamma   90.00
#
_symmetry.space_group_name_H-M   'P 1'
#
loop_
_entity.id
_entity.type
_entity.pdbx_description
1 polymer ?
#
loop_
_entity_poly.entity_id
_entity_poly.type
_entity_poly.pdbx_seq_one_letter_code
_entity_poly.pdbx_strand_id
1 'polypeptide(L)'
;MGKEHSFNVDVAKEFGIPAAIILKNIAFWIEKNVANGKNQFDGRTWTYNSYKAWHALFPYLSQKQLRTTLNKLVEKGVLLKGNFNQSTYDRTNWYAFADENLWMQTHCPNGQMERTKGANQTAQEGEPIPDSKQLINSDGIDATKPAVSLADRQKAFGRSLEPYVSKYGAKMIRDFYEYWTEPNKPQTKFRQELEKTWDTARRLRTWSDNDSRRLPKSQFPKNATDGRNLTNMFNDAIASGY
;
A
#
# COMPACT_ATOMS: atom_id res chain seq x y z
N MET A 1 -12.42 10.09 33.64
CA MET A 1 -12.51 11.03 32.50
C MET A 1 -12.87 10.22 31.26
N GLY A 2 -13.91 10.61 30.50
CA GLY A 2 -14.39 9.86 29.32
C GLY A 2 -13.57 10.16 28.05
N LYS A 3 -13.72 9.33 27.01
CA LYS A 3 -13.18 9.62 25.67
C LYS A 3 -14.18 10.48 24.90
N GLU A 4 -13.71 11.60 24.35
CA GLU A 4 -14.51 12.49 23.52
C GLU A 4 -14.26 12.24 22.03
N HIS A 5 -15.34 12.24 21.25
CA HIS A 5 -15.27 12.15 19.79
C HIS A 5 -15.92 13.39 19.18
N SER A 6 -15.21 14.02 18.24
CA SER A 6 -15.69 15.15 17.44
C SER A 6 -15.78 14.75 15.97
N PHE A 7 -16.54 15.51 15.17
CA PHE A 7 -16.73 15.24 13.74
C PHE A 7 -16.89 16.53 12.94
N ASN A 8 -16.66 16.46 11.63
CA ASN A 8 -16.91 17.58 10.72
C ASN A 8 -18.40 17.61 10.32
N VAL A 9 -19.02 18.79 10.42
CA VAL A 9 -20.46 18.97 10.19
C VAL A 9 -20.85 18.73 8.74
N ASP A 10 -20.03 19.15 7.77
CA ASP A 10 -20.33 18.99 6.35
C ASP A 10 -20.25 17.52 5.93
N VAL A 11 -19.22 16.81 6.41
CA VAL A 11 -19.11 15.35 6.22
C VAL A 11 -20.30 14.63 6.88
N ALA A 12 -20.74 15.10 8.06
CA ALA A 12 -21.90 14.52 8.73
C ALA A 12 -23.21 14.77 7.98
N LYS A 13 -23.39 15.94 7.35
CA LYS A 13 -24.54 16.23 6.49
C LYS A 13 -24.56 15.33 5.25
N GLU A 14 -23.40 15.10 4.64
CA GLU A 14 -23.32 14.35 3.39
C GLU A 14 -23.36 12.82 3.58
N PHE A 15 -22.69 12.30 4.62
CA PHE A 15 -22.49 10.87 4.81
C PHE A 15 -23.18 10.31 6.07
N GLY A 16 -23.51 11.17 7.02
CA GLY A 16 -24.08 10.85 8.34
C GLY A 16 -23.05 10.96 9.47
N ILE A 17 -23.52 11.19 10.70
CA ILE A 17 -22.67 11.33 11.89
C ILE A 17 -21.73 10.12 12.09
N PRO A 18 -22.19 8.85 12.01
CA PRO A 18 -21.29 7.71 12.15
C PRO A 18 -20.15 7.71 11.13
N ALA A 19 -20.45 8.12 9.89
CA ALA A 19 -19.46 8.19 8.83
C ALA A 19 -18.42 9.28 9.11
N ALA A 20 -18.86 10.46 9.52
CA ALA A 20 -17.97 11.59 9.81
C ALA A 20 -16.99 11.28 10.95
N ILE A 21 -17.47 10.59 12.01
CA ILE A 21 -16.61 10.18 13.13
C ILE A 21 -15.57 9.15 12.68
N ILE A 22 -16.01 8.12 11.93
CA ILE A 22 -15.11 7.07 11.41
C ILE A 22 -14.07 7.66 10.47
N LEU A 23 -14.47 8.53 9.54
CA LEU A 23 -13.56 9.18 8.60
C LEU A 23 -12.52 10.03 9.31
N LYS A 24 -12.91 10.80 10.34
CA LYS A 24 -11.96 11.58 11.15
C LYS A 24 -10.94 10.68 11.84
N ASN A 25 -11.37 9.53 12.37
CA ASN A 25 -10.46 8.57 12.98
C ASN A 25 -9.50 7.94 11.96
N ILE A 26 -10.00 7.58 10.78
CA ILE A 26 -9.17 7.07 9.68
C ILE A 26 -8.13 8.11 9.26
N ALA A 27 -8.54 9.38 9.10
CA ALA A 27 -7.63 10.47 8.75
C ALA A 27 -6.48 10.62 9.74
N PHE A 28 -6.79 10.63 11.04
CA PHE A 28 -5.78 10.71 12.09
C PHE A 28 -4.74 9.57 11.99
N TRP A 29 -5.20 8.33 11.78
CA TRP A 29 -4.28 7.20 11.67
C TRP A 29 -3.48 7.20 10.37
N ILE A 30 -4.09 7.63 9.27
CA ILE A 30 -3.40 7.80 7.99
C ILE A 30 -2.31 8.86 8.14
N GLU A 31 -2.63 10.04 8.68
CA GLU A 31 -1.65 11.11 8.96
C GLU A 31 -0.48 10.60 9.80
N LYS A 32 -0.79 9.90 10.89
CA LYS A 32 0.23 9.30 11.75
C LYS A 32 1.08 8.28 11.01
N ASN A 33 0.49 7.48 10.13
CA ASN A 33 1.22 6.49 9.34
C ASN A 33 2.08 7.15 8.25
N VAL A 34 1.60 8.22 7.62
CA VAL A 34 2.37 9.05 6.68
C VAL A 34 3.61 9.61 7.37
N ALA A 35 3.41 10.29 8.51
CA ALA A 35 4.49 10.91 9.27
C ALA A 35 5.56 9.90 9.74
N ASN A 36 5.15 8.66 10.03
CA ASN A 36 6.04 7.58 10.46
C ASN A 36 6.55 6.70 9.31
N GLY A 37 6.14 6.96 8.06
CA GLY A 37 6.51 6.13 6.91
C GLY A 37 6.00 4.68 6.97
N LYS A 38 4.93 4.41 7.73
CA LYS A 38 4.37 3.08 7.98
C LYS A 38 3.14 2.80 7.11
N ASN A 39 2.79 1.52 6.95
CA ASN A 39 1.55 1.07 6.33
C ASN A 39 1.30 1.63 4.92
N GLN A 40 2.37 1.77 4.14
CA GLN A 40 2.32 2.25 2.76
C GLN A 40 2.24 1.06 1.80
N PHE A 41 1.17 0.99 1.02
CA PHE A 41 0.94 -0.06 0.03
C PHE A 41 0.30 0.56 -1.21
N ASP A 42 0.73 0.11 -2.39
CA ASP A 42 0.21 0.58 -3.70
C ASP A 42 0.22 2.12 -3.84
N GLY A 43 1.28 2.78 -3.32
CA GLY A 43 1.44 4.24 -3.37
C GLY A 43 0.52 5.03 -2.45
N ARG A 44 -0.15 4.39 -1.49
CA ARG A 44 -1.10 4.99 -0.56
C ARG A 44 -0.80 4.61 0.88
N THR A 45 -1.24 5.44 1.81
CA THR A 45 -1.13 5.13 3.23
C THR A 45 -2.43 4.52 3.75
N TRP A 46 -2.31 3.40 4.44
CA TRP A 46 -3.44 2.63 4.93
C TRP A 46 -3.49 2.63 6.45
N THR A 47 -4.70 2.47 6.98
CA THR A 47 -4.94 2.09 8.37
C THR A 47 -5.75 0.81 8.41
N TYR A 48 -5.67 0.06 9.50
CA TYR A 48 -6.35 -1.22 9.64
C TYR A 48 -7.10 -1.27 10.95
N ASN A 49 -8.26 -1.91 10.95
CA ASN A 49 -9.00 -2.20 12.16
C ASN A 49 -9.95 -3.38 11.96
N SER A 50 -10.03 -4.25 12.97
CA SER A 50 -11.07 -5.27 13.04
C SER A 50 -12.39 -4.64 13.49
N TYR A 51 -13.54 -5.29 13.21
CA TYR A 51 -14.83 -4.79 13.71
C TYR A 51 -14.90 -4.76 15.25
N LYS A 52 -14.18 -5.66 15.91
CA LYS A 52 -14.05 -5.66 17.37
C LYS A 52 -13.28 -4.42 17.86
N ALA A 53 -12.19 -4.05 17.19
CA ALA A 53 -11.43 -2.84 17.49
C ALA A 53 -12.25 -1.58 17.23
N TRP A 54 -12.95 -1.50 16.09
CA TRP A 54 -13.88 -0.41 15.79
C TRP A 54 -14.93 -0.24 16.89
N HIS A 55 -15.56 -1.34 17.33
CA HIS A 55 -16.57 -1.29 18.39
C HIS A 55 -15.99 -0.87 19.74
N ALA A 56 -14.74 -1.23 20.05
CA ALA A 56 -14.07 -0.77 21.27
C ALA A 56 -13.74 0.73 21.25
N LEU A 57 -13.45 1.29 20.07
CA LEU A 57 -13.26 2.74 19.88
C LEU A 57 -14.58 3.50 19.92
N PHE A 58 -15.64 2.95 19.30
CA PHE A 58 -16.95 3.57 19.17
C PHE A 58 -18.04 2.69 19.79
N PRO A 59 -18.11 2.59 21.13
CA PRO A 59 -19.03 1.68 21.82
C PRO A 59 -20.51 2.02 21.61
N TYR A 60 -20.82 3.23 21.14
CA TYR A 60 -22.16 3.67 20.77
C TYR A 60 -22.55 3.32 19.31
N LEU A 61 -21.64 2.72 18.53
CA LEU A 61 -21.92 2.21 17.19
C LEU A 61 -21.89 0.68 17.21
N SER A 62 -23.02 0.06 16.88
CA SER A 62 -23.08 -1.39 16.73
C SER A 62 -22.18 -1.88 15.58
N GLN A 63 -21.74 -3.13 15.64
CA GLN A 63 -20.95 -3.74 14.55
C GLN A 63 -21.68 -3.70 13.19
N LYS A 64 -23.02 -3.79 13.21
CA LYS A 64 -23.85 -3.65 12.00
C LYS A 64 -23.74 -2.23 11.43
N GLN A 65 -23.87 -1.19 12.27
CA GLN A 65 -23.71 0.20 11.84
C GLN A 65 -22.29 0.43 11.29
N LEU A 66 -21.25 -0.02 11.99
CA LEU A 66 -19.87 0.08 11.53
C LEU A 66 -19.68 -0.53 10.14
N ARG A 67 -20.16 -1.77 9.94
CA ARG A 67 -20.08 -2.46 8.64
C ARG A 67 -20.81 -1.70 7.55
N THR A 68 -22.06 -1.30 7.79
CA THR A 68 -22.86 -0.57 6.80
C THR A 68 -22.24 0.78 6.45
N THR A 69 -21.75 1.52 7.45
CA THR A 69 -21.13 2.82 7.25
C THR A 69 -19.82 2.71 6.46
N LEU A 70 -18.93 1.77 6.82
CA LEU A 70 -17.68 1.56 6.10
C LEU A 70 -17.91 1.12 4.64
N ASN A 71 -18.88 0.21 4.41
CA ASN A 71 -19.22 -0.21 3.04
C ASN A 71 -19.79 0.96 2.21
N LYS A 72 -20.69 1.77 2.79
CA LYS A 72 -21.23 2.97 2.13
C LYS A 72 -20.12 3.94 1.70
N LEU A 73 -19.10 4.13 2.54
CA LEU A 73 -17.97 5.00 2.23
C LEU A 73 -17.08 4.44 1.11
N VAL A 74 -16.95 3.11 1.02
CA VAL A 74 -16.24 2.45 -0.07
C VAL A 74 -17.02 2.53 -1.38
N GLU A 75 -18.33 2.27 -1.34
CA GLU A 75 -19.22 2.36 -2.51
C GLU A 75 -19.28 3.78 -3.09
N LYS A 76 -19.26 4.80 -2.23
CA LYS A 76 -19.20 6.21 -2.64
C LYS A 76 -17.81 6.66 -3.11
N GLY A 77 -16.81 5.78 -3.11
CA GLY A 77 -15.45 6.10 -3.55
C GLY A 77 -14.71 7.06 -2.61
N VAL A 78 -15.14 7.18 -1.35
CA VAL A 78 -14.42 7.97 -0.34
C VAL A 78 -13.25 7.16 0.21
N LEU A 79 -13.51 5.90 0.52
CA LEU A 79 -12.51 4.95 1.03
C LEU A 79 -12.23 3.86 0.00
N LEU A 80 -10.99 3.40 0.00
CA LEU A 80 -10.59 2.14 -0.60
C LEU A 80 -10.54 1.07 0.48
N LYS A 81 -10.88 -0.17 0.12
CA LYS A 81 -10.81 -1.34 1.00
C LYS A 81 -9.76 -2.31 0.49
N GLY A 82 -8.88 -2.75 1.39
CA GLY A 82 -7.80 -3.67 1.09
C GLY A 82 -7.66 -4.79 2.11
N ASN A 83 -6.77 -5.71 1.81
CA ASN A 83 -6.28 -6.73 2.73
C ASN A 83 -4.77 -6.89 2.54
N PHE A 84 -4.04 -6.58 3.62
CA PHE A 84 -2.58 -6.68 3.72
C PHE A 84 -2.17 -7.51 4.95
N ASN A 85 -3.07 -8.37 5.43
CA ASN A 85 -2.76 -9.27 6.54
C ASN A 85 -1.83 -10.39 6.05
N GLN A 86 -0.89 -10.79 6.90
CA GLN A 86 0.04 -11.88 6.60
C GLN A 86 -0.63 -13.26 6.65
N SER A 87 -1.64 -13.43 7.52
CA SER A 87 -2.38 -14.67 7.70
C SER A 87 -3.78 -14.58 7.08
N THR A 88 -4.23 -15.68 6.46
CA THR A 88 -5.59 -15.80 5.91
C THR A 88 -6.68 -15.87 6.97
N TYR A 89 -6.33 -16.23 8.21
CA TYR A 89 -7.25 -16.24 9.35
C TYR A 89 -7.52 -14.84 9.90
N ASP A 90 -6.61 -13.89 9.65
CA ASP A 90 -6.78 -12.52 10.09
C ASP A 90 -7.80 -11.81 9.18
N ARG A 91 -8.92 -11.42 9.78
CA ARG A 91 -10.05 -10.75 9.12
C ARG A 91 -10.02 -9.23 9.30
N THR A 92 -8.88 -8.68 9.71
CA THR A 92 -8.67 -7.24 9.84
C THR A 92 -8.82 -6.58 8.46
N ASN A 93 -9.65 -5.52 8.41
CA ASN A 93 -9.86 -4.79 7.17
C ASN A 93 -8.93 -3.59 7.13
N TRP A 94 -8.41 -3.30 5.94
CA TRP A 94 -7.56 -2.14 5.69
C TRP A 94 -8.33 -1.10 4.89
N TYR A 95 -8.12 0.17 5.24
CA TYR A 95 -8.78 1.33 4.65
C TYR A 95 -7.76 2.42 4.32
N ALA A 96 -7.94 3.05 3.16
CA ALA A 96 -7.22 4.24 2.73
C ALA A 96 -8.21 5.22 2.10
N PHE A 97 -7.87 6.50 2.00
CA PHE A 97 -8.66 7.43 1.19
C PHE A 97 -8.46 7.15 -0.29
N ALA A 98 -9.52 7.31 -1.09
CA ALA A 98 -9.42 7.26 -2.54
C ALA A 98 -8.67 8.48 -3.11
N ASP A 99 -8.81 9.64 -2.46
CA ASP A 99 -8.00 10.84 -2.68
C ASP A 99 -7.42 11.31 -1.35
N GLU A 100 -6.14 10.99 -1.10
CA GLU A 100 -5.47 11.31 0.16
C GLU A 100 -5.32 12.83 0.35
N ASN A 101 -5.07 13.58 -0.73
CA ASN A 101 -4.84 15.02 -0.64
C ASN A 101 -6.14 15.78 -0.34
N LEU A 102 -7.24 15.40 -0.99
CA LEU A 102 -8.55 16.03 -0.76
C LEU A 102 -9.01 15.84 0.69
N TRP A 103 -8.92 14.61 1.20
CA TRP A 103 -9.43 14.29 2.53
C TRP A 103 -8.55 14.79 3.67
N MET A 104 -7.24 14.90 3.44
CA MET A 104 -6.29 15.43 4.44
C MET A 104 -6.31 16.96 4.52
N GLN A 105 -6.46 17.67 3.39
CA GLN A 105 -6.42 19.14 3.37
C GLN A 105 -7.76 19.80 3.74
N THR A 106 -8.89 19.20 3.36
CA THR A 106 -10.21 19.84 3.50
C THR A 106 -10.87 19.59 4.86
N HIS A 107 -10.54 18.51 5.56
CA HIS A 107 -11.29 18.05 6.74
C HIS A 107 -10.49 18.00 8.05
N CYS A 108 -9.18 18.17 7.97
CA CYS A 108 -8.32 18.50 9.09
C CYS A 108 -7.86 19.94 8.89
N PRO A 109 -8.60 20.96 9.38
CA PRO A 109 -7.98 22.27 9.53
C PRO A 109 -6.75 22.01 10.40
N ASN A 110 -5.57 22.31 9.84
CA ASN A 110 -4.32 22.34 10.59
C ASN A 110 -4.64 23.00 11.93
N GLY A 111 -4.70 22.22 13.01
CA GLY A 111 -4.48 22.78 14.33
C GLY A 111 -3.08 23.33 14.20
N GLN A 112 -2.96 24.65 14.00
CA GLN A 112 -1.68 25.31 13.98
C GLN A 112 -1.01 24.94 15.30
N MET A 113 -0.11 23.95 15.27
CA MET A 113 1.02 23.96 16.16
C MET A 113 1.89 25.09 15.65
N GLU A 114 1.48 26.31 15.99
CA GLU A 114 2.35 27.45 16.01
C GLU A 114 3.54 27.00 16.85
N ARG A 115 4.70 26.81 16.20
CA ARG A 115 5.94 26.51 16.90
C ARG A 115 6.22 27.70 17.79
N THR A 116 5.86 27.61 19.06
CA THR A 116 6.30 28.58 20.06
C THR A 116 7.82 28.51 20.10
N LYS A 117 8.46 29.60 19.67
CA LYS A 117 9.89 29.80 19.81
C LYS A 117 10.23 29.78 21.30
N GLY A 118 11.01 28.78 21.69
CA GLY A 118 11.99 28.82 22.77
C GLY A 118 11.53 29.32 24.14
N ALA A 119 11.38 28.39 25.08
CA ALA A 119 11.69 28.67 26.49
C ALA A 119 12.28 27.39 27.12
N ASN A 120 13.58 27.46 27.43
CA ASN A 120 14.21 26.52 28.37
C ASN A 120 13.55 26.70 29.74
N GLN A 121 13.08 25.62 30.36
CA GLN A 121 13.23 25.41 31.81
C GLN A 121 12.80 23.99 32.22
N THR A 122 13.65 23.42 33.06
CA THR A 122 13.64 22.10 33.70
C THR A 122 12.36 21.81 34.50
N ALA A 123 11.76 20.62 34.31
CA ALA A 123 10.78 20.04 35.23
C ALA A 123 10.80 18.50 35.17
N GLN A 124 10.68 17.87 36.34
CA GLN A 124 10.88 16.44 36.61
C GLN A 124 10.11 15.47 35.70
N GLU A 125 10.79 14.38 35.36
CA GLU A 125 10.24 13.19 34.71
C GLU A 125 9.12 12.59 35.58
N GLY A 126 7.88 12.68 35.09
CA GLY A 126 6.78 11.84 35.54
C GLY A 126 6.81 10.51 34.79
N GLU A 127 6.66 9.41 35.51
CA GLU A 127 6.74 8.04 34.98
C GLU A 127 5.79 7.81 33.79
N PRO A 128 6.23 7.09 32.74
CA PRO A 128 5.39 6.76 31.61
C PRO A 128 4.28 5.77 31.98
N ILE A 129 3.08 6.07 31.49
CA ILE A 129 1.88 5.22 31.60
C ILE A 129 2.16 3.83 30.98
N PRO A 130 1.71 2.70 31.59
CA PRO A 130 2.12 1.37 31.17
C PRO A 130 1.51 0.94 29.83
N ASP A 131 2.38 0.32 29.03
CA ASP A 131 2.22 -0.15 27.67
C ASP A 131 1.28 -1.38 27.56
N SER A 132 0.24 -1.29 26.72
CA SER A 132 -0.53 -2.46 26.28
C SER A 132 0.00 -2.99 24.94
N LYS A 133 1.16 -3.65 25.04
CA LYS A 133 1.68 -4.75 24.21
C LYS A 133 0.92 -5.03 22.89
N GLN A 134 1.51 -4.58 21.79
CA GLN A 134 1.50 -5.35 20.55
C GLN A 134 2.86 -6.04 20.42
N LEU A 135 2.91 -7.32 20.76
CA LEU A 135 4.07 -8.18 20.51
C LEU A 135 3.93 -8.79 19.12
N ILE A 136 4.95 -8.61 18.27
CA ILE A 136 5.73 -9.73 17.72
C ILE A 136 7.14 -9.22 17.35
N ASN A 137 8.13 -9.98 17.81
CA ASN A 137 9.57 -9.93 17.50
C ASN A 137 9.76 -10.12 15.97
N SER A 138 10.83 -9.68 15.30
CA SER A 138 12.24 -9.98 15.60
C SER A 138 13.19 -9.10 14.77
N ASP A 139 14.29 -8.72 15.41
CA ASP A 139 15.68 -8.65 14.95
C ASP A 139 16.03 -7.90 13.64
N GLY A 140 16.85 -6.86 13.82
CA GLY A 140 17.35 -6.01 12.76
C GLY A 140 18.34 -6.69 11.82
N ILE A 141 18.57 -6.05 10.67
CA ILE A 141 19.84 -6.07 9.95
C ILE A 141 19.97 -4.76 9.14
N ASP A 142 21.17 -4.23 9.26
CA ASP A 142 21.80 -3.06 8.69
C ASP A 142 21.84 -3.05 7.14
N ALA A 143 21.94 -1.86 6.55
CA ALA A 143 21.90 -1.65 5.11
C ALA A 143 23.32 -1.59 4.51
N THR A 144 23.78 -2.68 3.88
CA THR A 144 24.94 -2.67 2.96
C THR A 144 24.61 -3.36 1.63
N LYS A 145 25.11 -2.79 0.52
CA LYS A 145 25.00 -3.22 -0.89
C LYS A 145 24.79 -4.74 -1.12
N PRO A 146 23.90 -5.16 -2.04
CA PRO A 146 23.78 -6.56 -2.41
C PRO A 146 25.03 -7.03 -3.20
N ALA A 147 25.57 -8.19 -2.84
CA ALA A 147 26.76 -8.82 -3.44
C ALA A 147 26.52 -9.43 -4.84
N VAL A 148 25.30 -9.34 -5.38
CA VAL A 148 24.85 -10.03 -6.60
C VAL A 148 24.58 -9.00 -7.70
N SER A 149 25.01 -9.29 -8.94
CA SER A 149 24.91 -8.35 -10.06
C SER A 149 23.45 -7.99 -10.39
N LEU A 150 23.22 -6.84 -11.06
CA LEU A 150 21.87 -6.44 -11.48
C LEU A 150 21.26 -7.47 -12.45
N ALA A 151 22.06 -8.00 -13.38
CA ALA A 151 21.63 -9.02 -14.33
C ALA A 151 21.17 -10.32 -13.65
N ASP A 152 21.90 -10.76 -12.61
CA ASP A 152 21.54 -11.96 -11.86
C ASP A 152 20.22 -11.77 -11.08
N ARG A 153 19.99 -10.58 -10.53
CA ARG A 153 18.73 -10.24 -9.83
C ARG A 153 17.55 -10.17 -10.79
N GLN A 154 17.73 -9.60 -11.99
CA GLN A 154 16.72 -9.63 -13.06
C GLN A 154 16.39 -11.08 -13.47
N LYS A 155 17.41 -11.93 -13.63
CA LYS A 155 17.23 -13.35 -13.96
C LYS A 155 16.47 -14.12 -12.88
N ALA A 156 16.79 -13.88 -11.60
CA ALA A 156 16.07 -14.47 -10.48
C ALA A 156 14.61 -14.03 -10.46
N PHE A 157 14.34 -12.75 -10.73
CA PHE A 157 12.99 -12.23 -10.85
C PHE A 157 12.23 -12.86 -12.02
N GLY A 158 12.85 -13.00 -13.19
CA GLY A 158 12.25 -13.67 -14.36
C GLY A 158 11.83 -15.12 -14.07
N ARG A 159 12.67 -15.89 -13.38
CA ARG A 159 12.33 -17.27 -12.94
C ARG A 159 11.11 -17.31 -12.04
N SER A 160 10.91 -16.31 -11.18
CA SER A 160 9.73 -16.22 -10.31
C SER A 160 8.41 -16.05 -11.09
N LEU A 161 8.48 -15.67 -12.37
CA LEU A 161 7.33 -15.49 -13.25
C LEU A 161 6.93 -16.77 -14.01
N GLU A 162 7.81 -17.78 -14.11
CA GLU A 162 7.57 -19.02 -14.85
C GLU A 162 6.25 -19.73 -14.48
N PRO A 163 5.85 -19.85 -13.20
CA PRO A 163 4.60 -20.50 -12.82
C PRO A 163 3.34 -19.81 -13.37
N TYR A 164 3.44 -18.54 -13.76
CA TYR A 164 2.30 -17.72 -14.18
C TYR A 164 2.10 -17.69 -15.69
N VAL A 165 3.03 -18.25 -16.45
CA VAL A 165 3.02 -18.27 -17.92
C VAL A 165 1.80 -18.98 -18.46
N SER A 166 1.49 -20.16 -17.92
CA SER A 166 0.34 -20.95 -18.36
C SER A 166 -0.97 -20.21 -18.10
N LYS A 167 -1.02 -19.38 -17.06
CA LYS A 167 -2.23 -18.66 -16.64
C LYS A 167 -2.48 -17.38 -17.45
N TYR A 168 -1.45 -16.56 -17.70
CA TYR A 168 -1.62 -15.23 -18.32
C TYR A 168 -1.09 -15.15 -19.76
N GLY A 169 -0.38 -16.17 -20.23
CA GLY A 169 0.22 -16.21 -21.56
C GLY A 169 1.62 -15.57 -21.62
N ALA A 170 2.49 -16.15 -22.43
CA ALA A 170 3.90 -15.77 -22.51
C ALA A 170 4.13 -14.30 -22.90
N LYS A 171 3.27 -13.73 -23.75
CA LYS A 171 3.39 -12.32 -24.18
C LYS A 171 3.16 -11.36 -23.01
N MET A 172 2.07 -11.53 -22.27
CA MET A 172 1.75 -10.65 -21.14
C MET A 172 2.81 -10.75 -20.04
N ILE A 173 3.29 -11.96 -19.75
CA ILE A 173 4.38 -12.16 -18.77
C ILE A 173 5.67 -11.47 -19.22
N ARG A 174 5.99 -11.51 -20.52
CA ARG A 174 7.16 -10.81 -21.07
C ARG A 174 7.04 -9.30 -20.91
N ASP A 175 5.92 -8.72 -21.34
CA ASP A 175 5.71 -7.28 -21.27
C ASP A 175 5.69 -6.80 -19.79
N PHE A 176 5.15 -7.63 -18.88
CA PHE A 176 5.23 -7.40 -17.44
C PHE A 176 6.68 -7.42 -16.92
N TYR A 177 7.46 -8.42 -17.32
CA TYR A 177 8.87 -8.54 -16.95
C TYR A 177 9.69 -7.33 -17.41
N GLU A 178 9.57 -6.95 -18.68
CA GLU A 178 10.28 -5.81 -19.26
C GLU A 178 9.99 -4.52 -18.49
N TYR A 179 8.71 -4.23 -18.25
CA TYR A 179 8.31 -3.07 -17.47
C TYR A 179 8.92 -3.09 -16.05
N TRP A 180 8.80 -4.19 -15.34
CA TRP A 180 9.22 -4.25 -13.94
C TRP A 180 10.72 -4.42 -13.73
N THR A 181 11.46 -4.82 -14.78
CA THR A 181 12.92 -4.90 -14.79
C THR A 181 13.61 -3.68 -15.38
N GLU A 182 12.87 -2.64 -15.78
CA GLU A 182 13.44 -1.37 -16.24
C GLU A 182 14.37 -0.78 -15.15
N PRO A 183 15.66 -0.58 -15.45
CA PRO A 183 16.63 -0.09 -14.48
C PRO A 183 16.41 1.39 -14.16
N ASN A 184 16.79 1.78 -12.95
CA ASN A 184 16.85 3.19 -12.57
C ASN A 184 18.02 3.89 -13.30
N LYS A 185 18.02 5.23 -13.32
CA LYS A 185 19.09 6.04 -13.93
C LYS A 185 20.51 5.62 -13.53
N PRO A 186 20.82 5.35 -12.25
CA PRO A 186 22.15 4.88 -11.85
C PRO A 186 22.40 3.38 -12.11
N GLN A 187 21.47 2.66 -12.74
CA GLN A 187 21.53 1.21 -13.03
C GLN A 187 21.92 0.35 -11.83
N THR A 188 21.42 0.70 -10.65
CA THR A 188 21.68 -0.01 -9.39
C THR A 188 20.51 -0.88 -8.95
N LYS A 189 19.30 -0.54 -9.40
CA LYS A 189 18.05 -1.22 -9.06
C LYS A 189 17.10 -1.17 -10.24
N PHE A 190 16.18 -2.12 -10.36
CA PHE A 190 15.08 -2.07 -11.33
C PHE A 190 13.74 -1.76 -10.65
N ARG A 191 12.71 -1.37 -11.40
CA ARG A 191 11.42 -0.88 -10.85
C ARG A 191 10.87 -1.75 -9.72
N GLN A 192 10.91 -3.07 -9.86
CA GLN A 192 10.46 -3.99 -8.80
C GLN A 192 11.20 -3.77 -7.46
N GLU A 193 12.51 -3.52 -7.48
CA GLU A 193 13.33 -3.30 -6.28
C GLU A 193 13.20 -1.89 -5.69
N LEU A 194 12.61 -0.96 -6.46
CA LEU A 194 12.25 0.37 -5.96
C LEU A 194 10.95 0.35 -5.17
N GLU A 195 10.13 -0.69 -5.36
CA GLU A 195 8.91 -0.88 -4.60
C GLU A 195 9.24 -1.28 -3.16
N LYS A 196 8.70 -0.53 -2.19
CA LYS A 196 8.83 -0.88 -0.77
C LYS A 196 8.19 -2.25 -0.44
N THR A 197 7.20 -2.67 -1.23
CA THR A 197 6.47 -3.93 -1.06
C THR A 197 6.16 -4.56 -2.42
N TRP A 198 6.38 -5.86 -2.56
CA TRP A 198 6.21 -6.58 -3.82
C TRP A 198 5.34 -7.85 -3.68
N ASP A 199 4.35 -7.99 -4.56
CA ASP A 199 3.53 -9.20 -4.74
C ASP A 199 3.37 -9.45 -6.24
N THR A 200 4.05 -10.49 -6.73
CA THR A 200 4.07 -10.90 -8.14
C THR A 200 2.67 -11.28 -8.64
N ALA A 201 1.93 -12.10 -7.89
CA ALA A 201 0.64 -12.63 -8.32
C ALA A 201 -0.43 -11.54 -8.44
N ARG A 202 -0.45 -10.60 -7.48
CA ARG A 202 -1.38 -9.46 -7.47
C ARG A 202 -1.06 -8.50 -8.61
N ARG A 203 0.20 -8.14 -8.80
CA ARG A 203 0.61 -7.24 -9.89
C ARG A 203 0.33 -7.87 -11.25
N LEU A 204 0.57 -9.17 -11.43
CA LEU A 204 0.19 -9.89 -12.65
C LEU A 204 -1.31 -9.86 -12.91
N ARG A 205 -2.14 -10.07 -11.88
CA ARG A 205 -3.60 -9.94 -12.00
C ARG A 205 -4.01 -8.54 -12.46
N THR A 206 -3.55 -7.50 -11.77
CA THR A 206 -3.85 -6.10 -12.12
C THR A 206 -3.35 -5.73 -13.52
N TRP A 207 -2.21 -6.27 -13.93
CA TRP A 207 -1.64 -6.01 -15.24
C TRP A 207 -2.44 -6.74 -16.32
N SER A 208 -2.89 -7.97 -16.07
CA SER A 208 -3.81 -8.73 -16.96
C SER A 208 -5.17 -8.03 -17.12
N ASP A 209 -5.70 -7.43 -16.05
CA ASP A 209 -6.99 -6.72 -16.08
C ASP A 209 -6.93 -5.40 -16.88
N ASN A 210 -5.71 -4.86 -17.07
CA ASN A 210 -5.46 -3.58 -17.74
C ASN A 210 -4.71 -3.71 -19.08
N ASP A 211 -4.28 -4.92 -19.45
CA ASP A 211 -3.43 -5.19 -20.62
C ASP A 211 -4.08 -4.69 -21.93
N SER A 212 -5.40 -4.91 -22.06
CA SER A 212 -6.19 -4.46 -23.22
C SER A 212 -6.37 -2.94 -23.32
N ARG A 213 -6.05 -2.16 -22.28
CA ARG A 213 -6.11 -0.69 -22.28
C ARG A 213 -4.75 -0.02 -22.44
N ARG A 214 -3.64 -0.78 -22.37
CA ARG A 214 -2.27 -0.24 -22.29
C ARG A 214 -1.46 -0.35 -23.58
N LEU A 215 -2.01 -0.94 -24.64
CA LEU A 215 -1.35 -0.98 -25.95
C LEU A 215 -1.62 0.32 -26.75
N PRO A 216 -0.65 1.22 -26.94
CA PRO A 216 -0.62 2.02 -28.16
C PRO A 216 -0.41 1.09 -29.37
N LYS A 217 -1.10 1.39 -30.47
CA LYS A 217 -0.89 0.72 -31.77
C LYS A 217 0.60 0.81 -32.16
N SER A 218 1.21 -0.35 -32.35
CA SER A 218 2.39 -0.64 -33.19
C SER A 218 3.66 0.21 -33.02
N GLN A 219 4.70 -0.39 -32.44
CA GLN A 219 6.07 -0.34 -33.00
C GLN A 219 6.69 -1.76 -32.99
N PHE A 220 6.37 -2.51 -34.06
CA PHE A 220 7.12 -3.61 -34.71
C PHE A 220 7.50 -4.91 -33.95
N PRO A 221 7.86 -6.00 -34.66
CA PRO A 221 7.35 -6.55 -35.92
C PRO A 221 6.53 -7.83 -35.69
N LYS A 222 5.72 -8.19 -36.69
CA LYS A 222 5.14 -9.55 -36.81
C LYS A 222 6.27 -10.53 -37.17
N ASN A 223 6.14 -11.77 -36.66
CA ASN A 223 7.00 -12.97 -36.82
C ASN A 223 7.72 -13.29 -35.50
N ALA A 224 7.65 -14.48 -34.90
CA ALA A 224 7.25 -15.78 -35.39
C ALA A 224 6.60 -16.60 -34.26
N THR A 225 5.61 -17.40 -34.62
CA THR A 225 5.27 -18.65 -33.97
C THR A 225 6.54 -19.49 -33.84
N ASP A 226 7.03 -19.70 -32.61
CA ASP A 226 7.81 -20.89 -32.32
C ASP A 226 7.83 -21.17 -30.81
N GLY A 227 7.64 -22.43 -30.45
CA GLY A 227 7.56 -22.93 -29.09
C GLY A 227 8.91 -22.92 -28.39
N ARG A 228 9.50 -21.73 -28.18
CA ARG A 228 10.76 -21.57 -27.46
C ARG A 228 10.50 -21.48 -25.97
N ASN A 229 11.12 -22.41 -25.26
CA ASN A 229 11.12 -22.54 -23.81
C ASN A 229 11.54 -21.19 -23.17
N LEU A 230 10.71 -20.64 -22.27
CA LEU A 230 10.91 -19.31 -21.69
C LEU A 230 12.24 -19.18 -20.95
N THR A 231 12.75 -20.28 -20.43
CA THR A 231 14.08 -20.37 -19.82
C THR A 231 15.20 -19.91 -20.77
N ASN A 232 15.05 -20.11 -22.08
CA ASN A 232 16.01 -19.62 -23.09
C ASN A 232 15.79 -18.14 -23.42
N MET A 233 14.53 -17.67 -23.46
CA MET A 233 14.23 -16.25 -23.73
C MET A 233 14.75 -15.30 -22.65
N PHE A 234 14.74 -15.73 -21.38
CA PHE A 234 15.31 -14.95 -20.27
C PHE A 234 16.85 -14.92 -20.27
N ASN A 235 17.50 -15.86 -20.97
CA ASN A 235 18.96 -15.86 -21.13
C ASN A 235 19.42 -14.96 -22.30
N ASP A 236 18.66 -14.90 -23.41
CA ASP A 236 19.03 -14.14 -24.60
C ASP A 236 18.86 -12.61 -24.43
N ALA A 237 17.91 -12.17 -23.59
CA ALA A 237 17.71 -10.76 -23.27
C ALA A 237 18.90 -10.13 -22.48
N ILE A 238 19.74 -10.96 -21.84
CA ILE A 238 20.94 -10.51 -21.12
C ILE A 238 22.18 -10.53 -22.02
N ALA A 239 22.17 -11.30 -23.12
CA ALA A 239 23.28 -11.36 -24.08
C ALA A 239 23.29 -10.19 -25.08
N SER A 240 22.20 -9.44 -25.21
CA SER A 240 22.01 -8.42 -26.26
C SER A 240 22.27 -6.98 -25.77
N GLY A 241 23.20 -6.80 -24.83
CA GLY A 241 23.45 -5.58 -24.07
C GLY A 241 23.23 -4.25 -24.81
N TYR A 242 22.31 -3.45 -24.26
CA TYR A 242 22.19 -2.00 -24.41
C TYR A 242 22.04 -1.38 -23.03
#